data_AF-A0A7S2JHM1-F1
#
_entry.id   AF-A0A7S2JHM1-F1
#
_cell.length_a   1.000
_cell.length_b   1.000
_cell.length_c   1.000
_cell.angle_alpha   90.00
_cell.angle_beta   90.00
_cell.angle_gamma   90.00
#
_symmetry.space_group_name_H-M   'P 1'
#
loop_
_entity.id
_entity.type
_entity.pdbx_description
1 polymer ?
#
loop_
_entity_poly.entity_id
_entity_poly.type
_entity_poly.pdbx_seq_one_letter_code
_entity_poly.pdbx_strand_id
1 'polypeptide(L)'
;GGLRAMRFSALSGELFANLDGGAVGSPERLMRSAGKRSKDFKSMATNSKSGEFFFFTADRAFLIKTVSDHEGRMLHAMLPAYQDHLRSMPRSFIVRYAGLFHLDVEGGVSTYFTIMASVFDPSCKVHETYDVKGSLFHRKKKEGESIGKDQDWYDSGRRIRLPAPVRRQLLAVHEADCAFLARFHVIDYSLLIGIHKLEEGRAAGSGFREAGGFWAEGDRELYFVGMIDFLIHYGTYKQCENVIRTAQGHAEDASCVSPVEYARRQVPFVRDKVFEAPPLVAGTLGTLRVSGIRGTNLINADGLLDVSDPYLHVAVGLQSARTATQRNTLNPEWKDVELALAVNEAHRNDDIVLAMWDEDSVRSVRGADDFLGKVVVPVARFLGAERQVEIDQ
;
A
#
# COMPACT_ATOMS: atom_id res chain seq x y z
N GLY A 1 -18.96 3.70 44.72
CA GLY A 1 -17.93 4.34 43.88
C GLY A 1 -18.55 5.54 43.21
N GLY A 2 -18.01 6.74 43.40
CA GLY A 2 -18.56 7.96 42.81
C GLY A 2 -18.49 7.93 41.28
N LEU A 3 -19.52 8.46 40.63
CA LEU A 3 -19.51 8.73 39.19
C LEU A 3 -18.35 9.70 38.91
N ARG A 4 -17.35 9.26 38.16
CA ARG A 4 -16.30 10.14 37.63
C ARG A 4 -16.87 10.93 36.47
N ALA A 5 -16.60 12.23 36.40
CA ALA A 5 -17.01 13.00 35.24
C ALA A 5 -16.31 12.48 33.98
N MET A 6 -17.03 12.45 32.86
CA MET A 6 -16.49 12.06 31.56
C MET A 6 -16.79 13.14 30.54
N ARG A 7 -15.78 13.52 29.75
CA ARG A 7 -15.93 14.41 28.60
C ARG A 7 -15.72 13.59 27.33
N PHE A 8 -16.71 13.62 26.46
CA PHE A 8 -16.69 12.95 25.16
C PHE A 8 -16.62 14.01 24.06
N SER A 9 -15.66 13.86 23.14
CA SER A 9 -15.48 14.77 22.00
C SER A 9 -15.45 14.00 20.69
N ALA A 10 -16.27 14.43 19.72
CA ALA A 10 -16.17 13.98 18.33
C ALA A 10 -15.35 15.00 17.55
N LEU A 11 -14.29 14.54 16.87
CA LEU A 11 -13.36 15.42 16.17
C LEU A 11 -13.69 15.45 14.68
N SER A 12 -13.91 16.65 14.13
CA SER A 12 -14.13 16.87 12.69
C SER A 12 -15.25 16.01 12.07
N GLY A 13 -16.38 15.86 12.79
CA GLY A 13 -17.49 14.99 12.39
C GLY A 13 -18.05 15.25 10.99
N GLU A 14 -18.09 16.52 10.54
CA GLU A 14 -18.55 16.89 9.19
C GLU A 14 -17.66 16.32 8.08
N LEU A 15 -16.34 16.28 8.29
CA LEU A 15 -15.41 15.70 7.33
C LEU A 15 -15.57 14.17 7.26
N PHE A 16 -15.72 13.51 8.41
CA PHE A 16 -15.96 12.06 8.47
C PHE A 16 -17.28 11.67 7.81
N ALA A 17 -18.36 12.42 8.06
CA ALA A 17 -19.68 12.18 7.50
C ALA A 17 -19.70 12.23 5.95
N ASN A 18 -18.76 12.96 5.35
CA ASN A 18 -18.69 13.18 3.91
C ASN A 18 -17.36 12.69 3.29
N LEU A 19 -16.69 11.72 3.91
CA LEU A 19 -15.40 11.18 3.47
C LEU A 19 -15.42 10.65 2.04
N ASP A 20 -16.46 9.90 1.69
CA ASP A 20 -16.64 9.26 0.37
C ASP A 20 -17.99 9.62 -0.25
N GLY A 21 -18.46 10.85 -0.02
CA GLY A 21 -19.81 11.28 -0.40
C GLY A 21 -20.90 10.77 0.54
N GLY A 22 -20.52 10.25 1.71
CA GLY A 22 -21.44 9.73 2.74
C GLY A 22 -21.88 8.28 2.53
N ALA A 23 -21.25 7.55 1.61
CA ALA A 23 -21.61 6.18 1.27
C ALA A 23 -21.30 5.19 2.42
N VAL A 24 -20.16 5.35 3.09
CA VAL A 24 -19.70 4.39 4.10
C VAL A 24 -19.85 4.90 5.53
N GLY A 25 -19.59 6.20 5.76
CA GLY A 25 -19.43 6.78 7.10
C GLY A 25 -20.57 7.65 7.61
N SER A 26 -21.77 7.63 7.01
CA SER A 26 -22.83 8.56 7.44
C SER A 26 -23.19 8.39 8.93
N PRO A 27 -23.44 9.48 9.67
CA PRO A 27 -23.82 9.42 11.08
C PRO A 27 -25.01 8.50 11.33
N GLU A 28 -26.00 8.48 10.43
CA GLU A 28 -27.19 7.65 10.54
C GLU A 28 -26.86 6.17 10.45
N ARG A 29 -25.94 5.79 9.56
CA ARG A 29 -25.49 4.40 9.40
C ARG A 29 -24.67 3.96 10.60
N LEU A 30 -23.76 4.80 11.07
CA LEU A 30 -22.97 4.55 12.26
C LEU A 30 -23.86 4.36 13.50
N MET A 31 -24.79 5.28 13.76
CA MET A 31 -25.68 5.21 14.92
C MET A 31 -26.62 4.01 14.87
N ARG A 32 -27.08 3.61 13.67
CA ARG A 32 -27.87 2.39 13.49
C ARG A 32 -27.08 1.13 13.86
N SER A 33 -25.81 1.09 13.47
CA SER A 33 -24.93 -0.08 13.65
C SER A 33 -24.35 -0.17 15.07
N ALA A 34 -23.88 0.95 15.63
CA ALA A 34 -23.36 1.04 17.00
C ALA A 34 -24.44 0.77 18.07
N GLY A 35 -25.72 0.85 17.70
CA GLY A 35 -26.83 0.58 18.59
C GLY A 35 -26.98 1.63 19.69
N LYS A 36 -27.64 1.25 20.78
CA LYS A 36 -27.91 2.15 21.93
C LYS A 36 -27.38 1.61 23.26
N ARG A 37 -26.87 0.37 23.31
CA ARG A 37 -26.50 -0.32 24.56
C ARG A 37 -25.19 -1.08 24.41
N SER A 38 -24.44 -1.22 25.52
CA SER A 38 -23.13 -1.89 25.55
C SER A 38 -23.15 -3.35 25.08
N LYS A 39 -24.27 -4.07 25.28
CA LYS A 39 -24.47 -5.45 24.81
C LYS A 39 -24.51 -5.58 23.27
N ASP A 40 -24.54 -4.46 22.56
CA ASP A 40 -24.53 -4.39 21.11
C ASP A 40 -23.09 -4.40 20.55
N PHE A 41 -22.05 -4.49 21.40
CA PHE A 41 -20.65 -4.63 20.99
C PHE A 41 -20.12 -6.04 21.26
N LYS A 42 -19.42 -6.61 20.28
CA LYS A 42 -18.69 -7.89 20.43
C LYS A 42 -17.21 -7.59 20.62
N SER A 43 -16.68 -7.87 21.82
CA SER A 43 -15.26 -7.70 22.10
C SER A 43 -14.43 -8.74 21.36
N MET A 44 -13.34 -8.31 20.71
CA MET A 44 -12.28 -9.20 20.27
C MET A 44 -11.09 -9.04 21.22
N ALA A 45 -10.68 -10.15 21.84
CA ALA A 45 -9.35 -10.22 22.44
C ALA A 45 -8.34 -10.17 21.28
N THR A 46 -7.40 -9.25 21.33
CA THR A 46 -6.33 -9.17 20.33
C THR A 46 -5.04 -9.71 20.91
N ASN A 47 -4.24 -10.33 20.04
CA ASN A 47 -2.85 -10.67 20.34
C ASN A 47 -1.92 -9.45 20.12
N SER A 48 -2.45 -8.23 20.14
CA SER A 48 -1.65 -7.01 19.93
C SER A 48 -0.69 -6.81 21.09
N LYS A 49 0.57 -6.50 20.77
CA LYS A 49 1.63 -6.19 21.74
C LYS A 49 1.34 -4.94 22.59
N SER A 50 0.34 -4.12 22.23
CA SER A 50 0.09 -2.78 22.77
C SER A 50 -1.10 -2.65 23.74
N GLY A 51 -1.84 -3.72 24.06
CA GLY A 51 -3.00 -3.61 24.97
C GLY A 51 -4.19 -2.82 24.38
N GLU A 52 -4.22 -2.63 23.06
CA GLU A 52 -5.31 -1.98 22.32
C GLU A 52 -6.57 -2.85 22.27
N PHE A 53 -7.73 -2.23 22.47
CA PHE A 53 -9.03 -2.88 22.41
C PHE A 53 -9.66 -2.75 21.03
N PHE A 54 -10.23 -3.86 20.56
CA PHE A 54 -10.97 -3.94 19.31
C PHE A 54 -12.40 -4.42 19.59
N PHE A 55 -13.38 -3.65 19.12
CA PHE A 55 -14.79 -4.01 19.21
C PHE A 55 -15.43 -3.95 17.85
N PHE A 56 -16.23 -4.95 17.51
CA PHE A 56 -17.14 -4.85 16.38
C PHE A 56 -18.52 -4.38 16.88
N THR A 57 -19.19 -3.58 16.05
CA THR A 57 -20.63 -3.40 16.16
C THR A 57 -21.35 -4.76 16.03
N ALA A 58 -22.59 -4.87 16.53
CA ALA A 58 -23.32 -6.14 16.56
C ALA A 58 -23.43 -6.81 15.17
N ASP A 59 -23.66 -5.97 14.15
CA ASP A 59 -23.77 -6.33 12.73
C ASP A 59 -22.39 -6.45 12.04
N ARG A 60 -21.29 -6.18 12.74
CA ARG A 60 -19.90 -6.18 12.25
C ARG A 60 -19.63 -5.20 11.10
N ALA A 61 -20.52 -4.24 10.86
CA ALA A 61 -20.32 -3.24 9.80
C ALA A 61 -19.20 -2.25 10.14
N PHE A 62 -18.93 -2.01 11.43
CA PHE A 62 -17.84 -1.15 11.89
C PHE A 62 -16.98 -1.82 12.96
N LEU A 63 -15.72 -1.41 12.98
CA LEU A 63 -14.71 -1.76 13.95
C LEU A 63 -14.33 -0.49 14.75
N ILE A 64 -14.34 -0.61 16.06
CA ILE A 64 -13.88 0.40 17.01
C ILE A 64 -12.49 -0.03 17.49
N LYS A 65 -11.52 0.87 17.36
CA LYS A 65 -10.13 0.64 17.77
C LYS A 65 -9.66 1.80 18.64
N THR A 66 -9.17 1.49 19.85
CA THR A 66 -8.42 2.47 20.65
C THR A 66 -7.11 2.79 19.95
N VAL A 67 -6.76 4.06 19.88
CA VAL A 67 -5.51 4.53 19.26
C VAL A 67 -4.76 5.42 20.25
N SER A 68 -3.45 5.49 20.09
CA SER A 68 -2.62 6.43 20.85
C SER A 68 -2.96 7.88 20.54
N ASP A 69 -2.56 8.79 21.44
CA ASP A 69 -2.66 10.24 21.21
C ASP A 69 -1.99 10.68 19.89
N HIS A 70 -0.87 10.04 19.55
CA HIS A 70 -0.14 10.34 18.33
C HIS A 70 -0.93 9.94 17.08
N GLU A 71 -1.43 8.70 17.05
CA GLU A 71 -2.26 8.19 15.95
C GLU A 71 -3.56 9.01 15.78
N GLY A 72 -4.22 9.35 16.88
CA GLY A 72 -5.43 10.18 16.85
C GLY A 72 -5.16 11.57 16.27
N ARG A 73 -4.09 12.23 16.72
CA ARG A 73 -3.69 13.55 16.17
C ARG A 73 -3.25 13.45 14.70
N MET A 74 -2.57 12.39 14.31
CA MET A 74 -2.16 12.17 12.93
C MET A 74 -3.37 11.98 12.01
N LEU A 75 -4.33 11.13 12.40
CA LEU A 75 -5.58 10.96 11.64
C LEU A 75 -6.32 12.30 11.49
N HIS A 76 -6.41 13.07 12.57
CA HIS A 76 -7.04 14.39 12.52
C HIS A 76 -6.32 15.35 11.56
N ALA A 77 -4.99 15.35 11.56
CA ALA A 77 -4.19 16.21 10.69
C ALA A 77 -4.28 15.81 9.20
N MET A 78 -4.33 14.50 8.89
CA MET A 78 -4.43 14.01 7.51
C MET A 78 -5.85 14.08 6.93
N LEU A 79 -6.87 14.29 7.77
CA LEU A 79 -8.28 14.13 7.41
C LEU A 79 -8.73 14.92 6.15
N PRO A 80 -8.34 16.20 5.95
CA PRO A 80 -8.73 16.92 4.73
C PRO A 80 -8.19 16.26 3.46
N ALA A 81 -6.89 15.96 3.44
CA ALA A 81 -6.24 15.31 2.30
C ALA A 81 -6.73 13.87 2.10
N TYR A 82 -7.06 13.17 3.19
CA TYR A 82 -7.63 11.83 3.15
C TYR A 82 -9.03 11.83 2.50
N GLN A 83 -9.87 12.82 2.81
CA GLN A 83 -11.16 13.01 2.14
C GLN A 83 -10.98 13.29 0.64
N ASP A 84 -10.08 14.20 0.27
CA ASP A 84 -9.81 14.51 -1.14
C ASP A 84 -9.28 13.28 -1.91
N HIS A 85 -8.42 12.48 -1.27
CA HIS A 85 -7.92 11.22 -1.82
C HIS A 85 -9.05 10.22 -2.06
N LEU A 86 -9.92 9.97 -1.08
CA LEU A 86 -11.04 9.04 -1.26
C LEU A 86 -12.05 9.48 -2.32
N ARG A 87 -12.26 10.80 -2.49
CA ARG A 87 -13.12 11.34 -3.56
C ARG A 87 -12.51 11.19 -4.95
N SER A 88 -11.20 11.42 -5.07
CA SER A 88 -10.47 11.26 -6.34
C SER A 88 -10.24 9.79 -6.69
N MET A 89 -10.20 8.91 -5.69
CA MET A 89 -10.05 7.47 -5.83
C MET A 89 -11.24 6.72 -5.21
N PRO A 90 -12.43 6.70 -5.86
CA PRO A 90 -13.63 6.07 -5.30
C PRO A 90 -13.48 4.59 -4.94
N ARG A 91 -12.53 3.89 -5.59
CA ARG A 91 -12.22 2.48 -5.36
C ARG A 91 -11.00 2.24 -4.47
N SER A 92 -10.48 3.29 -3.81
CA SER A 92 -9.37 3.20 -2.85
C SER A 92 -9.50 1.97 -1.95
N PHE A 93 -8.39 1.31 -1.69
CA PHE A 93 -8.31 0.23 -0.72
C PHE A 93 -8.18 0.76 0.72
N ILE A 94 -7.80 2.02 0.95
CA ILE A 94 -7.70 2.59 2.30
C ILE A 94 -9.05 2.46 3.01
N VAL A 95 -9.07 1.79 4.18
CA VAL A 95 -10.30 1.60 4.96
C VAL A 95 -10.90 2.96 5.33
N ARG A 96 -12.24 3.07 5.31
CA ARG A 96 -12.97 4.31 5.59
C ARG A 96 -13.15 4.47 7.09
N TYR A 97 -12.63 5.55 7.66
CA TYR A 97 -13.00 5.93 9.02
C TYR A 97 -14.41 6.54 9.05
N ALA A 98 -15.23 6.13 10.00
CA ALA A 98 -16.53 6.73 10.29
C ALA A 98 -16.46 7.81 11.38
N GLY A 99 -15.36 7.87 12.14
CA GLY A 99 -15.14 8.92 13.11
C GLY A 99 -13.87 8.76 13.95
N LEU A 100 -13.44 9.89 14.52
CA LEU A 100 -12.40 9.97 15.53
C LEU A 100 -12.99 10.62 16.78
N PHE A 101 -12.79 9.97 17.93
CA PHE A 101 -13.35 10.38 19.20
C PHE A 101 -12.28 10.44 20.28
N HIS A 102 -12.49 11.32 21.25
CA HIS A 102 -11.65 11.46 22.42
C HIS A 102 -12.51 11.38 23.68
N LEU A 103 -12.15 10.46 24.57
CA LEU A 103 -12.78 10.27 25.87
C LEU A 103 -11.79 10.68 26.96
N ASP A 104 -12.16 11.69 27.73
CA ASP A 104 -11.42 12.16 28.90
C ASP A 104 -12.22 11.80 30.16
N VAL A 105 -11.60 11.04 31.07
CA VAL A 105 -12.21 10.55 32.30
C VAL A 105 -11.51 11.20 33.48
N GLU A 106 -12.27 11.89 34.33
CA GLU A 106 -11.72 12.57 35.51
C GLU A 106 -10.98 11.59 36.43
N GLY A 107 -9.71 11.88 36.70
CA GLY A 107 -8.82 11.00 37.48
C GLY A 107 -8.58 9.61 36.86
N GLY A 108 -8.85 9.48 35.55
CA GLY A 108 -8.69 8.27 34.76
C GLY A 108 -7.76 8.46 33.56
N VAL A 109 -7.82 7.53 32.62
CA VAL A 109 -7.01 7.55 31.40
C VAL A 109 -7.80 8.26 30.29
N SER A 110 -7.17 9.25 29.67
CA SER A 110 -7.68 9.86 28.43
C SER A 110 -7.39 8.93 27.26
N THR A 111 -8.34 8.73 26.35
CA THR A 111 -8.20 7.74 25.27
C THR A 111 -8.79 8.25 23.97
N TYR A 112 -8.01 8.18 22.90
CA TYR A 112 -8.53 8.29 21.54
C TYR A 112 -9.05 6.95 21.07
N PHE A 113 -10.12 6.99 20.29
CA PHE A 113 -10.55 5.82 19.54
C PHE A 113 -11.12 6.22 18.19
N THR A 114 -10.96 5.30 17.25
CA THR A 114 -11.46 5.44 15.89
C THR A 114 -12.59 4.45 15.67
N ILE A 115 -13.52 4.83 14.81
CA ILE A 115 -14.49 3.89 14.25
C ILE A 115 -14.19 3.82 12.77
N MET A 116 -14.01 2.62 12.23
CA MET A 116 -13.74 2.36 10.82
C MET A 116 -14.69 1.33 10.27
N ALA A 117 -15.04 1.44 8.99
CA ALA A 117 -15.86 0.45 8.31
C ALA A 117 -15.10 -0.89 8.20
N SER A 118 -15.84 -1.98 8.29
CA SER A 118 -15.28 -3.31 8.04
C SER A 118 -14.83 -3.41 6.57
N VAL A 119 -13.63 -3.97 6.35
CA VAL A 119 -13.15 -4.33 5.00
C VAL A 119 -14.04 -5.44 4.40
N PHE A 120 -14.59 -6.30 5.25
CA PHE A 120 -15.40 -7.44 4.85
C PHE A 120 -16.87 -7.12 4.94
N ASP A 121 -17.63 -7.51 3.91
CA ASP A 121 -19.10 -7.49 3.93
C ASP A 121 -19.60 -8.48 5.00
N PRO A 122 -20.28 -8.01 6.06
CA PRO A 122 -20.73 -8.87 7.15
C PRO A 122 -21.72 -9.96 6.75
N SER A 123 -22.37 -9.82 5.59
CA SER A 123 -23.28 -10.83 5.04
C SER A 123 -22.54 -12.01 4.42
N CYS A 124 -21.22 -11.89 4.19
CA CYS A 124 -20.40 -12.94 3.59
C CYS A 124 -19.55 -13.66 4.65
N LYS A 125 -19.57 -14.99 4.61
CA LYS A 125 -18.60 -15.80 5.38
C LYS A 125 -17.23 -15.69 4.74
N VAL A 126 -16.27 -15.07 5.44
CA VAL A 126 -14.87 -15.08 5.03
C VAL A 126 -14.25 -16.43 5.41
N HIS A 127 -13.72 -17.13 4.42
CA HIS A 127 -13.14 -18.48 4.58
C HIS A 127 -11.64 -18.42 4.80
N GLU A 128 -10.97 -17.46 4.15
CA GLU A 128 -9.53 -17.26 4.24
C GLU A 128 -9.25 -15.76 4.41
N THR A 129 -8.22 -15.44 5.17
CA THR A 129 -7.79 -14.06 5.42
C THR A 129 -6.28 -13.98 5.39
N TYR A 130 -5.76 -12.98 4.69
CA TYR A 130 -4.34 -12.70 4.58
C TYR A 130 -4.03 -11.25 4.93
N ASP A 131 -2.97 -11.04 5.69
CA ASP A 131 -2.36 -9.74 5.98
C ASP A 131 -1.08 -9.63 5.16
N VAL A 132 -1.04 -8.77 4.14
CA VAL A 132 0.08 -8.64 3.21
C VAL A 132 0.78 -7.29 3.37
N LYS A 133 2.10 -7.29 3.53
CA LYS A 133 2.92 -6.06 3.70
C LYS A 133 3.92 -5.83 2.55
N GLY A 134 4.03 -6.78 1.63
CA GLY A 134 4.96 -6.77 0.50
C GLY A 134 6.32 -7.41 0.77
N SER A 135 6.52 -8.11 1.89
CA SER A 135 7.82 -8.73 2.22
C SER A 135 7.65 -10.20 2.59
N LEU A 136 8.61 -11.04 2.22
CA LEU A 136 8.62 -12.46 2.61
C LEU A 136 9.35 -12.69 3.94
N PHE A 137 10.27 -11.82 4.32
CA PHE A 137 11.14 -11.99 5.47
C PHE A 137 10.35 -11.98 6.80
N HIS A 138 10.35 -13.10 7.53
CA HIS A 138 9.56 -13.31 8.74
C HIS A 138 8.03 -13.11 8.58
N ARG A 139 7.51 -13.28 7.37
CA ARG A 139 6.09 -13.06 7.05
C ARG A 139 5.34 -14.36 6.78
N LYS A 140 5.53 -15.35 7.66
CA LYS A 140 4.73 -16.59 7.72
C LYS A 140 3.90 -16.63 8.99
N LYS A 141 2.67 -17.14 8.93
CA LYS A 141 1.83 -17.30 10.12
C LYS A 141 2.43 -18.32 11.08
N LYS A 142 2.26 -18.09 12.37
CA LYS A 142 2.68 -19.05 13.41
C LYS A 142 1.64 -20.16 13.56
N GLU A 143 2.06 -21.27 14.15
CA GLU A 143 1.13 -22.35 14.51
C GLU A 143 -0.01 -21.80 15.39
N GLY A 144 -1.25 -22.13 15.05
CA GLY A 144 -2.45 -21.60 15.71
C GLY A 144 -2.98 -20.26 15.20
N GLU A 145 -2.23 -19.51 14.36
CA GLU A 145 -2.75 -18.30 13.72
C GLU A 145 -3.66 -18.65 12.52
N SER A 146 -4.83 -18.01 12.44
CA SER A 146 -5.79 -18.19 11.34
C SER A 146 -5.55 -17.27 10.15
N ILE A 147 -4.87 -16.15 10.38
CA ILE A 147 -4.58 -15.13 9.35
C ILE A 147 -3.25 -15.47 8.69
N GLY A 148 -3.29 -15.75 7.39
CA GLY A 148 -2.09 -15.92 6.57
C GLY A 148 -1.32 -14.61 6.40
N LYS A 149 -0.02 -14.70 6.11
CA LYS A 149 0.82 -13.55 5.80
C LYS A 149 1.36 -13.65 4.37
N ASP A 150 2.31 -12.80 4.00
CA ASP A 150 2.89 -12.72 2.67
C ASP A 150 3.48 -14.06 2.18
N GLN A 151 4.22 -14.77 3.03
CA GLN A 151 4.81 -16.06 2.69
C GLN A 151 3.73 -17.12 2.52
N ASP A 152 2.67 -17.12 3.35
CA ASP A 152 1.56 -18.07 3.19
C ASP A 152 0.79 -17.83 1.89
N TRP A 153 0.61 -16.56 1.50
CA TRP A 153 0.04 -16.20 0.20
C TRP A 153 0.95 -16.66 -0.94
N TYR A 154 2.26 -16.37 -0.85
CA TYR A 154 3.24 -16.75 -1.86
C TYR A 154 3.30 -18.27 -2.06
N ASP A 155 3.44 -19.02 -0.95
CA ASP A 155 3.51 -20.49 -0.93
C ASP A 155 2.24 -21.13 -1.50
N SER A 156 1.08 -20.47 -1.37
CA SER A 156 -0.18 -20.98 -1.94
C SER A 156 -0.21 -21.00 -3.47
N GLY A 157 0.68 -20.26 -4.14
CA GLY A 157 0.69 -20.11 -5.60
C GLY A 157 -0.50 -19.35 -6.17
N ARG A 158 -1.45 -18.91 -5.33
CA ARG A 158 -2.70 -18.27 -5.76
C ARG A 158 -2.44 -16.88 -6.36
N ARG A 159 -3.27 -16.50 -7.33
CA ARG A 159 -3.34 -15.16 -7.90
C ARG A 159 -4.80 -14.78 -8.10
N ILE A 160 -5.12 -13.51 -7.86
CA ILE A 160 -6.44 -12.96 -8.16
C ILE A 160 -6.51 -12.68 -9.66
N ARG A 161 -7.33 -13.45 -10.37
CA ARG A 161 -7.58 -13.29 -11.80
C ARG A 161 -8.72 -12.31 -12.03
N LEU A 162 -8.50 -11.33 -12.89
CA LEU A 162 -9.46 -10.26 -13.17
C LEU A 162 -9.39 -9.85 -14.64
N PRO A 163 -10.51 -9.37 -15.22
CA PRO A 163 -10.48 -8.77 -16.54
C PRO A 163 -9.48 -7.61 -16.57
N ALA A 164 -8.71 -7.52 -17.66
CA ALA A 164 -7.60 -6.57 -17.77
C ALA A 164 -7.98 -5.11 -17.40
N PRO A 165 -9.13 -4.54 -17.80
CA PRO A 165 -9.51 -3.18 -17.39
C PRO A 165 -9.70 -3.02 -15.87
N VAL A 166 -10.29 -4.02 -15.21
CA VAL A 166 -10.53 -4.02 -13.76
C VAL A 166 -9.20 -4.15 -13.01
N ARG A 167 -8.34 -5.06 -13.45
CA ARG A 167 -7.00 -5.24 -12.87
C ARG A 167 -6.19 -3.94 -12.97
N ARG A 168 -6.13 -3.32 -14.14
CA ARG A 168 -5.41 -2.04 -14.35
C ARG A 168 -5.89 -0.96 -13.38
N GLN A 169 -7.20 -0.84 -13.23
CA GLN A 169 -7.76 0.14 -12.33
C GLN A 169 -7.41 -0.13 -10.87
N LEU A 170 -7.51 -1.38 -10.40
CA LEU A 170 -7.18 -1.73 -9.02
C LEU A 170 -5.69 -1.53 -8.69
N LEU A 171 -4.81 -1.85 -9.63
CA LEU A 171 -3.37 -1.62 -9.47
C LEU A 171 -3.05 -0.12 -9.43
N ALA A 172 -3.67 0.68 -10.30
CA ALA A 172 -3.51 2.14 -10.28
C ALA A 172 -4.01 2.77 -8.97
N VAL A 173 -5.15 2.28 -8.46
CA VAL A 173 -5.70 2.70 -7.17
C VAL A 173 -4.75 2.33 -6.03
N HIS A 174 -4.26 1.10 -5.99
CA HIS A 174 -3.34 0.66 -4.94
C HIS A 174 -2.05 1.48 -4.93
N GLU A 175 -1.48 1.78 -6.10
CA GLU A 175 -0.30 2.64 -6.21
C GLU A 175 -0.60 4.05 -5.67
N ALA A 176 -1.74 4.64 -6.04
CA ALA A 176 -2.15 5.94 -5.54
C ALA A 176 -2.35 5.95 -4.02
N ASP A 177 -2.94 4.89 -3.46
CA ASP A 177 -3.10 4.73 -2.01
C ASP A 177 -1.75 4.67 -1.29
N CYS A 178 -0.82 3.87 -1.80
CA CYS A 178 0.55 3.78 -1.27
C CYS A 178 1.29 5.12 -1.35
N ALA A 179 1.14 5.85 -2.46
CA ALA A 179 1.74 7.18 -2.62
C ALA A 179 1.14 8.20 -1.65
N PHE A 180 -0.17 8.16 -1.43
CA PHE A 180 -0.85 8.97 -0.42
C PHE A 180 -0.31 8.70 0.99
N LEU A 181 -0.22 7.42 1.40
CA LEU A 181 0.30 7.05 2.72
C LEU A 181 1.76 7.43 2.91
N ALA A 182 2.60 7.26 1.87
CA ALA A 182 4.00 7.67 1.92
C ALA A 182 4.17 9.18 2.16
N ARG A 183 3.32 10.03 1.58
CA ARG A 183 3.33 11.49 1.79
C ARG A 183 3.06 11.88 3.24
N PHE A 184 2.26 11.09 3.95
CA PHE A 184 1.99 11.25 5.38
C PHE A 184 3.00 10.53 6.29
N HIS A 185 4.11 10.05 5.71
CA HIS A 185 5.15 9.30 6.42
C HIS A 185 4.61 8.06 7.13
N VAL A 186 3.55 7.45 6.59
CA VAL A 186 2.97 6.23 7.15
C VAL A 186 3.74 5.02 6.65
N ILE A 187 4.05 4.10 7.56
CA ILE A 187 4.62 2.78 7.25
C ILE A 187 3.82 1.68 7.96
N ASP A 188 4.23 0.43 7.79
CA ASP A 188 3.69 -0.73 8.50
C ASP A 188 2.19 -1.03 8.27
N TYR A 189 1.56 -0.36 7.32
CA TYR A 189 0.21 -0.67 6.85
C TYR A 189 0.16 -2.02 6.11
N SER A 190 -0.95 -2.74 6.29
CA SER A 190 -1.18 -4.03 5.64
C SER A 190 -2.29 -3.92 4.59
N LEU A 191 -2.15 -4.66 3.49
CA LEU A 191 -3.25 -5.00 2.60
C LEU A 191 -3.93 -6.27 3.14
N LEU A 192 -5.12 -6.11 3.71
CA LEU A 192 -5.95 -7.20 4.19
C LEU A 192 -6.77 -7.79 3.02
N ILE A 193 -6.65 -9.10 2.80
CA ILE A 193 -7.36 -9.84 1.75
C ILE A 193 -8.27 -10.86 2.41
N GLY A 194 -9.57 -10.77 2.18
CA GLY A 194 -10.57 -11.75 2.60
C GLY A 194 -11.16 -12.48 1.41
N ILE A 195 -11.31 -13.80 1.51
CA ILE A 195 -11.85 -14.66 0.44
C ILE A 195 -13.17 -15.28 0.89
N HIS A 196 -14.24 -14.99 0.16
CA HIS A 196 -15.53 -15.66 0.29
C HIS A 196 -15.71 -16.66 -0.86
N LYS A 197 -15.78 -17.95 -0.53
CA LYS A 197 -16.04 -19.03 -1.49
C LYS A 197 -17.55 -19.27 -1.58
N LEU A 198 -18.08 -19.27 -2.79
CA LEU A 198 -19.48 -19.63 -3.04
C LEU A 198 -19.67 -21.14 -2.95
N GLU A 199 -20.74 -21.56 -2.27
CA GLU A 199 -21.25 -22.92 -2.29
C GLU A 199 -21.56 -23.37 -3.73
N GLU A 200 -21.41 -24.66 -4.03
CA GLU A 200 -21.76 -25.25 -5.32
C GLU A 200 -23.21 -24.95 -5.72
N GLY A 201 -23.46 -24.74 -7.01
CA GLY A 201 -24.79 -24.41 -7.56
C GLY A 201 -25.19 -22.92 -7.53
N ARG A 202 -24.54 -22.06 -6.74
CA ARG A 202 -24.75 -20.59 -6.84
C ARG A 202 -24.09 -19.99 -8.08
N ALA A 203 -24.72 -19.02 -8.72
CA ALA A 203 -24.11 -18.27 -9.81
C ALA A 203 -23.00 -17.35 -9.28
N ALA A 204 -21.83 -17.37 -9.92
CA ALA A 204 -20.79 -16.38 -9.68
C ALA A 204 -21.19 -15.03 -10.29
N GLY A 205 -20.88 -13.93 -9.61
CA GLY A 205 -21.02 -12.60 -10.18
C GLY A 205 -19.80 -12.21 -11.03
N SER A 206 -19.79 -10.99 -11.54
CA SER A 206 -18.65 -10.41 -12.25
C SER A 206 -18.40 -8.97 -11.79
N GLY A 207 -17.14 -8.54 -11.84
CA GLY A 207 -16.76 -7.16 -11.50
C GLY A 207 -16.97 -6.78 -10.04
N PHE A 208 -17.18 -5.48 -9.80
CA PHE A 208 -17.34 -4.89 -8.47
C PHE A 208 -18.75 -5.08 -7.90
N ARG A 209 -18.85 -5.21 -6.58
CA ARG A 209 -20.13 -5.20 -5.85
C ARG A 209 -20.38 -3.86 -5.18
N GLU A 210 -21.65 -3.47 -5.07
CA GLU A 210 -22.06 -2.29 -4.29
C GLU A 210 -21.72 -2.42 -2.81
N ALA A 211 -21.90 -3.62 -2.23
CA ALA A 211 -21.57 -3.93 -0.84
C ALA A 211 -20.06 -4.08 -0.57
N GLY A 212 -19.21 -3.73 -1.55
CA GLY A 212 -17.76 -3.91 -1.49
C GLY A 212 -17.29 -5.29 -1.97
N GLY A 213 -16.00 -5.34 -2.29
CA GLY A 213 -15.36 -6.50 -2.90
C GLY A 213 -15.60 -6.62 -4.40
N PHE A 214 -14.95 -7.60 -5.01
CA PHE A 214 -15.02 -7.87 -6.44
C PHE A 214 -14.86 -9.36 -6.75
N TRP A 215 -15.50 -9.79 -7.83
CA TRP A 215 -15.45 -11.18 -8.30
C TRP A 215 -14.19 -11.45 -9.11
N ALA A 216 -13.52 -12.57 -8.82
CA ALA A 216 -12.47 -13.08 -9.67
C ALA A 216 -13.02 -13.71 -10.96
N GLU A 217 -12.27 -13.63 -12.05
CA GLU A 217 -12.66 -14.17 -13.35
C GLU A 217 -12.54 -15.70 -13.36
N GLY A 218 -13.61 -16.38 -13.79
CA GLY A 218 -13.65 -17.84 -13.90
C GLY A 218 -13.67 -18.58 -12.56
N ASP A 219 -13.68 -17.87 -11.44
CA ASP A 219 -13.61 -18.42 -10.08
C ASP A 219 -14.93 -18.20 -9.31
N ARG A 220 -15.24 -19.13 -8.40
CA ARG A 220 -16.39 -19.04 -7.49
C ARG A 220 -16.07 -18.25 -6.21
N GLU A 221 -15.23 -17.23 -6.35
CA GLU A 221 -14.64 -16.51 -5.23
C GLU A 221 -14.87 -15.01 -5.32
N LEU A 222 -15.30 -14.46 -4.20
CA LEU A 222 -15.45 -13.04 -3.97
C LEU A 222 -14.31 -12.56 -3.06
N TYR A 223 -13.58 -11.55 -3.52
CA TYR A 223 -12.47 -10.96 -2.80
C TYR A 223 -12.87 -9.65 -2.15
N PHE A 224 -12.49 -9.50 -0.89
CA PHE A 224 -12.51 -8.23 -0.16
C PHE A 224 -11.08 -7.80 0.08
N VAL A 225 -10.74 -6.57 -0.32
CA VAL A 225 -9.38 -6.06 -0.20
C VAL A 225 -9.43 -4.67 0.44
N GLY A 226 -8.62 -4.43 1.47
CA GLY A 226 -8.52 -3.13 2.11
C GLY A 226 -7.18 -2.91 2.80
N MET A 227 -6.66 -1.68 2.73
CA MET A 227 -5.47 -1.26 3.46
C MET A 227 -5.86 -0.82 4.87
N ILE A 228 -5.26 -1.46 5.87
CA ILE A 228 -5.54 -1.28 7.30
C ILE A 228 -4.29 -0.82 8.07
N ASP A 229 -4.50 -0.41 9.32
CA ASP A 229 -3.44 0.01 10.26
C ASP A 229 -2.50 1.09 9.70
N PHE A 230 -3.06 2.06 8.97
CA PHE A 230 -2.31 3.15 8.34
C PHE A 230 -2.12 4.37 9.24
N LEU A 231 -2.15 4.19 10.58
CA LEU A 231 -1.89 5.27 11.53
C LEU A 231 -0.47 5.24 12.14
N ILE A 232 0.37 4.30 11.71
CA ILE A 232 1.75 4.17 12.21
C ILE A 232 2.66 5.16 11.47
N HIS A 233 3.08 6.21 12.18
CA HIS A 233 3.98 7.24 11.66
C HIS A 233 5.46 6.84 11.74
N TYR A 234 6.22 7.11 10.69
CA TYR A 234 7.68 6.97 10.64
C TYR A 234 8.36 8.15 11.36
N GLY A 235 8.55 8.04 12.68
CA GLY A 235 9.24 9.03 13.53
C GLY A 235 10.68 8.65 13.94
N THR A 236 11.29 9.46 14.81
CA THR A 236 12.70 9.33 15.28
C THR A 236 13.03 7.97 15.91
N TYR A 237 12.08 7.33 16.57
CA TYR A 237 12.28 6.00 17.16
C TYR A 237 12.56 4.92 16.09
N LYS A 238 11.84 4.97 14.97
CA LYS A 238 12.04 4.07 13.83
C LYS A 238 13.29 4.41 13.01
N GLN A 239 13.66 5.69 12.94
CA GLN A 239 14.92 6.12 12.33
C GLN A 239 16.13 5.57 13.10
N CYS A 240 16.12 5.63 14.44
CA CYS A 240 17.17 5.04 15.28
C CYS A 240 17.20 3.50 15.17
N GLU A 241 16.03 2.85 15.16
CA GLU A 241 15.94 1.40 14.96
C GLU A 241 16.48 0.98 13.57
N ASN A 242 16.19 1.76 12.52
CA ASN A 242 16.72 1.54 11.18
C ASN A 242 18.24 1.68 11.15
N VAL A 243 18.80 2.77 11.69
CA VAL A 243 20.26 2.99 11.74
C VAL A 243 20.98 1.85 12.47
N ILE A 244 20.46 1.42 13.62
CA ILE A 244 21.05 0.34 14.42
C ILE A 244 20.95 -1.01 13.68
N ARG A 245 19.82 -1.30 13.05
CA ARG A 245 19.60 -2.59 12.35
C ARG A 245 20.32 -2.67 11.02
N THR A 246 20.40 -1.58 10.25
CA THR A 246 21.25 -1.48 9.05
C THR A 246 22.71 -1.68 9.42
N ALA A 247 23.19 -1.06 10.51
CA ALA A 247 24.55 -1.28 11.02
C ALA A 247 24.82 -2.72 11.48
N GLN A 248 23.77 -3.48 11.83
CA GLN A 248 23.83 -4.90 12.20
C GLN A 248 23.65 -5.86 11.00
N GLY A 249 23.52 -5.36 9.77
CA GLY A 249 23.32 -6.19 8.59
C GLY A 249 21.88 -6.69 8.40
N HIS A 250 20.91 -6.18 9.17
CA HIS A 250 19.48 -6.51 9.06
C HIS A 250 18.71 -5.51 8.18
N ALA A 251 19.35 -4.94 7.16
CA ALA A 251 18.74 -3.98 6.24
C ALA A 251 17.49 -4.54 5.51
N GLU A 252 17.33 -5.86 5.47
CA GLU A 252 16.17 -6.54 4.87
C GLU A 252 14.93 -6.61 5.79
N ASP A 253 15.00 -6.10 7.03
CA ASP A 253 13.82 -6.05 7.90
C ASP A 253 12.79 -5.05 7.37
N ALA A 254 11.64 -5.60 6.96
CA ALA A 254 10.56 -4.90 6.29
C ALA A 254 9.97 -3.70 7.06
N SER A 255 10.20 -3.62 8.37
CA SER A 255 9.57 -2.64 9.27
C SER A 255 10.36 -1.34 9.46
N CYS A 256 11.55 -1.20 8.86
CA CYS A 256 12.45 -0.07 9.14
C CYS A 256 12.83 0.77 7.90
N VAL A 257 12.23 0.53 6.74
CA VAL A 257 12.52 1.30 5.52
C VAL A 257 11.80 2.66 5.51
N SER A 258 12.27 3.60 4.68
CA SER A 258 11.59 4.89 4.50
C SER A 258 10.14 4.67 3.99
N PRO A 259 9.21 5.63 4.19
CA PRO A 259 7.84 5.51 3.71
C PRO A 259 7.71 5.21 2.21
N VAL A 260 8.58 5.82 1.40
CA VAL A 260 8.63 5.60 -0.05
C VAL A 260 9.14 4.20 -0.37
N GLU A 261 10.20 3.73 0.31
CA GLU A 261 10.73 2.37 0.11
C GLU A 261 9.74 1.30 0.59
N TYR A 262 9.00 1.56 1.66
CA TYR A 262 7.91 0.69 2.11
C TYR A 262 6.84 0.54 1.01
N ALA A 263 6.41 1.67 0.45
CA ALA A 263 5.45 1.72 -0.65
C ALA A 263 5.97 1.01 -1.92
N ARG A 264 7.23 1.27 -2.31
CA ARG A 264 7.92 0.63 -3.44
C ARG A 264 8.12 -0.86 -3.28
N ARG A 265 8.07 -1.38 -2.06
CA ARG A 265 8.06 -2.81 -1.82
C ARG A 265 6.66 -3.42 -2.01
N GLN A 266 5.64 -2.77 -1.45
CA GLN A 266 4.27 -3.31 -1.47
C GLN A 266 3.64 -3.27 -2.87
N VAL A 267 3.84 -2.18 -3.64
CA VAL A 267 3.23 -2.01 -4.96
C VAL A 267 3.61 -3.14 -5.94
N PRO A 268 4.90 -3.48 -6.15
CA PRO A 268 5.30 -4.60 -7.00
C PRO A 268 4.84 -5.96 -6.45
N PHE A 269 4.88 -6.17 -5.13
CA PHE A 269 4.41 -7.42 -4.54
C PHE A 269 2.93 -7.65 -4.83
N VAL A 270 2.10 -6.63 -4.65
CA VAL A 270 0.66 -6.73 -4.95
C VAL A 270 0.44 -6.93 -6.44
N ARG A 271 1.16 -6.19 -7.30
CA ARG A 271 1.09 -6.33 -8.76
C ARG A 271 1.46 -7.74 -9.26
N ASP A 272 2.56 -8.30 -8.76
CA ASP A 272 3.19 -9.49 -9.34
C ASP A 272 2.85 -10.78 -8.59
N LYS A 273 2.55 -10.66 -7.29
CA LYS A 273 2.34 -11.80 -6.40
C LYS A 273 0.89 -11.91 -5.91
N VAL A 274 0.10 -10.84 -5.85
CA VAL A 274 -1.32 -10.90 -5.45
C VAL A 274 -2.22 -11.02 -6.67
N PHE A 275 -2.10 -10.11 -7.63
CA PHE A 275 -2.84 -10.18 -8.89
C PHE A 275 -2.10 -11.04 -9.91
N GLU A 276 -2.85 -11.62 -10.86
CA GLU A 276 -2.23 -12.36 -11.96
C GLU A 276 -1.32 -11.45 -12.79
N ALA A 277 -0.08 -11.90 -13.01
CA ALA A 277 0.94 -11.17 -13.74
C ALA A 277 0.39 -10.73 -15.12
N PRO A 278 0.61 -9.47 -15.53
CA PRO A 278 0.07 -9.01 -16.79
C PRO A 278 0.83 -9.65 -17.96
N PRO A 279 0.16 -10.08 -19.04
CA PRO A 279 0.84 -10.29 -20.32
C PRO A 279 1.31 -8.95 -20.95
N LEU A 280 0.75 -7.80 -20.52
CA LEU A 280 1.13 -6.45 -20.97
C LEU A 280 1.05 -5.45 -19.81
N VAL A 281 2.17 -4.79 -19.49
CA VAL A 281 2.24 -3.70 -18.51
C VAL A 281 1.51 -2.48 -19.07
N ALA A 282 0.20 -2.38 -18.82
CA ALA A 282 -0.64 -1.29 -19.31
C ALA A 282 -1.25 -0.52 -18.13
N GLY A 283 -1.02 0.79 -18.07
CA GLY A 283 -1.64 1.68 -17.09
C GLY A 283 -2.94 2.31 -17.61
N THR A 284 -3.55 3.19 -16.80
CA THR A 284 -4.79 3.87 -17.21
C THR A 284 -4.58 4.96 -18.27
N LEU A 285 -3.36 5.48 -18.42
CA LEU A 285 -2.95 6.40 -19.48
C LEU A 285 -2.11 5.73 -20.58
N GLY A 286 -1.72 4.47 -20.40
CA GLY A 286 -0.96 3.69 -21.39
C GLY A 286 0.30 3.04 -20.80
N THR A 287 1.26 2.77 -21.68
CA THR A 287 2.52 2.11 -21.34
C THR A 287 3.68 2.99 -21.74
N LEU A 288 4.56 3.31 -20.80
CA LEU A 288 5.87 3.87 -21.10
C LEU A 288 6.78 2.74 -21.54
N ARG A 289 7.31 2.83 -22.76
CA ARG A 289 8.34 1.91 -23.28
C ARG A 289 9.65 2.64 -23.41
N VAL A 290 10.72 2.06 -22.89
CA VAL A 290 12.09 2.58 -22.98
C VAL A 290 12.96 1.53 -23.64
N SER A 291 13.53 1.87 -24.80
CA SER A 291 14.36 1.00 -25.63
C SER A 291 15.49 1.80 -26.27
N GLY A 292 16.40 1.13 -26.99
CA GLY A 292 17.56 1.79 -27.61
C GLY A 292 18.55 2.35 -26.59
N ILE A 293 18.64 1.70 -25.42
CA ILE A 293 19.39 2.22 -24.28
C ILE A 293 20.89 2.01 -24.53
N ARG A 294 21.67 3.09 -24.43
CA ARG A 294 23.13 3.06 -24.45
C ARG A 294 23.71 4.16 -23.57
N GLY A 295 24.91 3.94 -23.04
CA GLY A 295 25.75 4.95 -22.40
C GLY A 295 27.06 5.08 -23.16
N THR A 296 27.68 6.26 -23.14
CA THR A 296 28.99 6.48 -23.76
C THR A 296 29.87 7.31 -22.83
N ASN A 297 31.14 6.91 -22.67
CA ASN A 297 32.13 7.57 -21.83
C ASN A 297 31.60 7.87 -20.41
N LEU A 298 30.96 6.88 -19.78
CA LEU A 298 30.51 7.00 -18.39
C LEU A 298 31.70 7.27 -17.46
N ILE A 299 31.42 7.89 -16.32
CA ILE A 299 32.40 8.07 -15.24
C ILE A 299 32.70 6.68 -14.67
N ASN A 300 33.99 6.40 -14.44
CA ASN A 300 34.40 5.19 -13.74
C ASN A 300 34.30 5.40 -12.23
N ALA A 301 33.38 4.69 -11.56
CA ALA A 301 33.19 4.74 -10.12
C ALA A 301 33.95 3.62 -9.36
N ASP A 302 34.35 2.53 -10.03
CA ASP A 302 35.06 1.39 -9.42
C ASP A 302 36.58 1.59 -9.21
N GLY A 303 37.13 2.70 -9.70
CA GLY A 303 38.51 3.14 -9.41
C GLY A 303 39.56 2.77 -10.47
N LEU A 304 40.84 2.82 -10.10
CA LEU A 304 41.97 2.79 -11.06
C LEU A 304 42.25 1.43 -11.72
N LEU A 305 41.80 0.33 -11.13
CA LEU A 305 42.12 -1.04 -11.56
C LEU A 305 40.90 -1.82 -12.07
N ASP A 306 39.74 -1.19 -12.08
CA ASP A 306 38.47 -1.78 -12.49
C ASP A 306 37.66 -0.73 -13.23
N VAL A 307 36.57 -1.13 -13.87
CA VAL A 307 35.68 -0.23 -14.59
C VAL A 307 34.27 -0.50 -14.13
N SER A 308 33.47 0.56 -14.06
CA SER A 308 32.05 0.47 -13.73
C SER A 308 31.31 -0.68 -14.42
N ASP A 309 30.39 -1.24 -13.65
CA ASP A 309 29.35 -2.20 -13.96
C ASP A 309 27.97 -1.48 -14.11
N PRO A 310 27.73 -0.70 -15.18
CA PRO A 310 26.55 0.15 -15.27
C PRO A 310 25.23 -0.61 -15.49
N TYR A 311 24.14 -0.03 -14.96
CA TYR A 311 22.75 -0.37 -15.30
C TYR A 311 21.84 0.87 -15.32
N LEU A 312 20.81 0.85 -16.17
CA LEU A 312 19.78 1.88 -16.21
C LEU A 312 18.61 1.49 -15.30
N HIS A 313 18.20 2.43 -14.45
CA HIS A 313 16.98 2.39 -13.66
C HIS A 313 15.96 3.41 -14.18
N VAL A 314 14.76 2.95 -14.53
CA VAL A 314 13.64 3.77 -15.01
C VAL A 314 12.55 3.78 -13.96
N ALA A 315 12.05 4.95 -13.60
CA ALA A 315 10.97 5.10 -12.63
C ALA A 315 9.91 6.13 -13.04
N VAL A 316 8.67 5.87 -12.63
CA VAL A 316 7.54 6.82 -12.64
C VAL A 316 6.69 6.53 -11.41
N GLY A 317 6.48 7.54 -10.56
CA GLY A 317 5.79 7.34 -9.28
C GLY A 317 6.47 6.28 -8.39
N LEU A 318 5.71 5.25 -8.00
CA LEU A 318 6.21 4.11 -7.22
C LEU A 318 6.60 2.91 -8.09
N GLN A 319 6.38 2.99 -9.40
CA GLN A 319 6.79 1.97 -10.35
C GLN A 319 8.22 2.19 -10.83
N SER A 320 8.96 1.10 -10.98
CA SER A 320 10.27 1.10 -11.61
C SER A 320 10.60 -0.20 -12.32
N ALA A 321 11.57 -0.12 -13.22
CA ALA A 321 12.20 -1.24 -13.93
C ALA A 321 13.68 -0.92 -14.12
N ARG A 322 14.53 -1.95 -14.23
CA ARG A 322 15.95 -1.78 -14.50
C ARG A 322 16.44 -2.71 -15.60
N THR A 323 17.49 -2.32 -16.30
CA THR A 323 18.23 -3.20 -17.21
C THR A 323 19.05 -4.22 -16.42
N ALA A 324 19.54 -5.25 -17.11
CA ALA A 324 20.64 -6.05 -16.58
C ALA A 324 21.91 -5.18 -16.51
N THR A 325 22.74 -5.43 -15.51
CA THR A 325 24.07 -4.84 -15.36
C THR A 325 24.99 -5.30 -16.49
N GLN A 326 25.72 -4.39 -17.12
CA GLN A 326 26.82 -4.74 -18.02
C GLN A 326 28.13 -4.56 -17.29
N ARG A 327 28.97 -5.60 -17.28
CA ARG A 327 30.18 -5.56 -16.48
C ARG A 327 31.33 -4.86 -17.18
N ASN A 328 32.14 -4.13 -16.41
CA ASN A 328 33.45 -3.61 -16.77
C ASN A 328 33.41 -2.81 -18.09
N THR A 329 32.52 -1.81 -18.17
CA THR A 329 32.35 -0.98 -19.36
C THR A 329 31.87 0.44 -19.04
N LEU A 330 32.49 1.42 -19.71
CA LEU A 330 32.02 2.82 -19.71
C LEU A 330 31.11 3.14 -20.91
N ASN A 331 30.86 2.16 -21.77
CA ASN A 331 30.06 2.31 -22.99
C ASN A 331 29.02 1.18 -23.11
N PRO A 332 28.10 1.03 -22.13
CA PRO A 332 27.14 -0.06 -22.17
C PRO A 332 26.12 0.12 -23.29
N GLU A 333 25.67 -0.98 -23.88
CA GLU A 333 24.68 -0.96 -24.97
C GLU A 333 23.69 -2.13 -24.84
N TRP A 334 22.40 -1.84 -24.64
CA TRP A 334 21.36 -2.84 -24.41
C TRP A 334 20.45 -2.99 -25.64
N LYS A 335 20.95 -3.66 -26.68
CA LYS A 335 20.37 -3.67 -28.04
C LYS A 335 18.97 -4.27 -28.19
N ASP A 336 18.56 -5.13 -27.28
CA ASP A 336 17.26 -5.84 -27.36
C ASP A 336 16.46 -5.73 -26.06
N VAL A 337 16.73 -4.69 -25.26
CA VAL A 337 16.02 -4.46 -24.01
C VAL A 337 14.92 -3.42 -24.23
N GLU A 338 13.70 -3.80 -23.90
CA GLU A 338 12.57 -2.89 -23.74
C GLU A 338 12.08 -2.96 -22.30
N LEU A 339 12.19 -1.84 -21.59
CA LEU A 339 11.58 -1.67 -20.28
C LEU A 339 10.18 -1.09 -20.45
N ALA A 340 9.20 -1.65 -19.74
CA ALA A 340 7.81 -1.22 -19.82
C ALA A 340 7.27 -0.89 -18.43
N LEU A 341 6.69 0.31 -18.27
CA LEU A 341 6.03 0.76 -17.04
C LEU A 341 4.60 1.21 -17.32
N ALA A 342 3.69 0.94 -16.38
CA ALA A 342 2.29 1.33 -16.51
C ALA A 342 2.16 2.81 -16.13
N VAL A 343 1.69 3.64 -17.04
CA VAL A 343 1.44 5.06 -16.76
C VAL A 343 -0.02 5.21 -16.37
N ASN A 344 -0.27 5.69 -15.16
CA ASN A 344 -1.61 5.87 -14.59
C ASN A 344 -1.99 7.35 -14.56
N GLU A 345 -3.27 7.63 -14.41
CA GLU A 345 -3.82 9.00 -14.27
C GLU A 345 -3.11 9.78 -13.14
N ALA A 346 -2.77 9.10 -12.04
CA ALA A 346 -2.01 9.67 -10.94
C ALA A 346 -0.62 10.19 -11.35
N HIS A 347 -0.02 9.61 -12.40
CA HIS A 347 1.30 10.00 -12.91
C HIS A 347 1.26 11.17 -13.89
N ARG A 348 0.08 11.71 -14.22
CA ARG A 348 -0.07 12.76 -15.24
C ARG A 348 0.90 13.93 -15.04
N ASN A 349 1.13 14.31 -13.79
CA ASN A 349 1.97 15.43 -13.40
C ASN A 349 3.30 14.98 -12.78
N ASP A 350 3.62 13.69 -12.81
CA ASP A 350 4.89 13.15 -12.34
C ASP A 350 5.97 13.28 -13.43
N ASP A 351 7.21 13.07 -13.01
CA ASP A 351 8.35 12.92 -13.90
C ASP A 351 8.72 11.45 -14.11
N ILE A 352 9.18 11.16 -15.32
CA ILE A 352 9.91 9.94 -15.66
C ILE A 352 11.37 10.19 -15.32
N VAL A 353 11.93 9.33 -14.48
CA VAL A 353 13.34 9.39 -14.07
C VAL A 353 14.09 8.24 -14.73
N LEU A 354 15.10 8.58 -15.54
CA LEU A 354 16.05 7.67 -16.16
C LEU A 354 17.39 7.88 -15.45
N ALA A 355 17.80 6.96 -14.58
CA ALA A 355 19.02 7.09 -13.79
C ALA A 355 19.99 5.96 -14.10
N MET A 356 21.25 6.28 -14.38
CA MET A 356 22.33 5.33 -14.57
C MET A 356 23.06 5.14 -13.24
N TRP A 357 23.36 3.88 -12.93
CA TRP A 357 23.99 3.47 -11.68
C TRP A 357 25.10 2.46 -11.96
N ASP A 358 26.04 2.37 -11.04
CA ASP A 358 27.12 1.39 -11.03
C ASP A 358 26.84 0.29 -9.98
N GLU A 359 26.78 -0.98 -10.37
CA GLU A 359 26.45 -2.06 -9.43
C GLU A 359 27.70 -2.54 -8.68
N ASP A 360 27.78 -2.20 -7.39
CA ASP A 360 28.82 -2.73 -6.52
C ASP A 360 28.60 -4.22 -6.21
N SER A 361 29.53 -5.06 -6.68
CA SER A 361 29.45 -6.52 -6.57
C SER A 361 29.51 -7.06 -5.13
N VAL A 362 29.81 -6.22 -4.11
CA VAL A 362 29.79 -6.61 -2.68
C VAL A 362 29.13 -5.54 -1.80
N ARG A 363 27.79 -5.54 -1.75
CA ARG A 363 26.96 -4.64 -0.91
C ARG A 363 27.34 -4.60 0.57
N SER A 364 27.91 -5.67 1.11
CA SER A 364 28.34 -5.75 2.52
C SER A 364 29.67 -5.05 2.81
N VAL A 365 30.45 -4.69 1.78
CA VAL A 365 31.79 -4.10 1.92
C VAL A 365 31.88 -2.71 1.29
N ARG A 366 31.15 -2.44 0.18
CA ARG A 366 31.26 -1.17 -0.57
C ARG A 366 30.10 -0.20 -0.41
N GLY A 367 28.92 -0.64 0.03
CA GLY A 367 27.78 0.24 0.29
C GLY A 367 26.68 0.11 -0.77
N ALA A 368 25.97 1.21 -1.04
CA ALA A 368 24.91 1.29 -2.04
C ALA A 368 25.51 1.68 -3.40
N ASP A 369 24.99 1.10 -4.49
CA ASP A 369 25.35 1.34 -5.89
C ASP A 369 25.65 2.83 -6.20
N ASP A 370 26.72 3.11 -6.94
CA ASP A 370 27.18 4.47 -7.22
C ASP A 370 26.35 5.15 -8.32
N PHE A 371 26.03 6.43 -8.11
CA PHE A 371 25.22 7.20 -9.06
C PHE A 371 26.07 7.77 -10.20
N LEU A 372 25.74 7.41 -11.45
CA LEU A 372 26.49 7.82 -12.64
C LEU A 372 25.85 9.00 -13.39
N GLY A 373 24.54 9.22 -13.21
CA GLY A 373 23.83 10.34 -13.85
C GLY A 373 22.33 10.10 -13.98
N LYS A 374 21.55 11.15 -14.28
CA LYS A 374 20.11 11.01 -14.54
C LYS A 374 19.56 12.02 -15.53
N VAL A 375 18.53 11.60 -16.25
CA VAL A 375 17.63 12.43 -17.02
C VAL A 375 16.25 12.42 -16.37
N VAL A 376 15.59 13.58 -16.32
CA VAL A 376 14.23 13.73 -15.81
C VAL A 376 13.36 14.30 -16.92
N VAL A 377 12.26 13.63 -17.24
CA VAL A 377 11.35 14.04 -18.32
C VAL A 377 9.90 14.03 -17.82
N PRO A 378 9.16 15.14 -17.91
CA PRO A 378 7.77 15.18 -17.47
C PRO A 378 6.88 14.19 -18.23
N VAL A 379 6.04 13.43 -17.53
CA VAL A 379 5.07 12.49 -18.15
C VAL A 379 4.18 13.21 -19.16
N ALA A 380 3.80 14.46 -18.88
CA ALA A 380 2.99 15.29 -19.76
C ALA A 380 3.52 15.40 -21.21
N ARG A 381 4.84 15.24 -21.44
CA ARG A 381 5.41 15.25 -22.80
C ARG A 381 4.94 14.08 -23.66
N PHE A 382 4.61 12.95 -23.04
CA PHE A 382 4.24 11.69 -23.69
C PHE A 382 2.72 11.49 -23.78
N LEU A 383 1.90 12.37 -23.20
CA LEU A 383 0.45 12.25 -23.24
C LEU A 383 -0.11 12.65 -24.63
N GLY A 384 -0.92 11.78 -25.23
CA GLY A 384 -1.52 11.97 -26.56
C GLY A 384 -1.36 10.74 -27.47
N ALA A 385 -1.67 10.88 -28.77
CA ALA A 385 -1.41 9.83 -29.76
C ALA A 385 0.10 9.56 -29.89
N GLU A 386 0.48 8.29 -30.06
CA GLU A 386 1.86 7.74 -30.05
C GLU A 386 2.98 8.78 -30.20
N ARG A 387 3.58 9.15 -29.07
CA ARG A 387 4.71 10.09 -29.01
C ARG A 387 6.00 9.35 -28.71
N GLN A 388 6.95 9.46 -29.61
CA GLN A 388 8.34 9.05 -29.39
C GLN A 388 9.17 10.28 -29.02
N VAL A 389 10.02 10.14 -28.01
CA VAL A 389 10.98 11.18 -27.60
C VAL A 389 12.35 10.51 -27.55
N GLU A 390 13.26 10.99 -28.39
CA GLU A 390 14.67 10.63 -28.33
C GLU A 390 15.36 11.52 -27.28
N ILE A 391 16.24 10.93 -26.48
CA ILE A 391 16.93 11.60 -25.38
C ILE A 391 18.43 11.42 -25.62
N ASP A 392 19.08 12.49 -26.04
CA ASP A 392 20.53 12.60 -26.14
C ASP A 392 21.02 13.52 -25.01
N GLN A 393 21.89 13.00 -24.12
CA GLN A 393 22.55 13.77 -23.06
C GLN A 393 24.01 13.39 -22.91
#